data_AF-A0A1J4S6Y4-F1
#
_entry.id   AF-A0A1J4S6Y4-F1
#
_cell.length_a   1.000
_cell.length_b   1.000
_cell.length_c   1.000
_cell.angle_alpha   90.00
_cell.angle_beta   90.00
_cell.angle_gamma   90.00
#
_symmetry.space_group_name_H-M   'P 1'
#
loop_
_entity.id
_entity.type
_entity.pdbx_description
1 polymer ?
#
loop_
_entity_poly.entity_id
_entity_poly.type
_entity_poly.pdbx_seq_one_letter_code
_entity_poly.pdbx_strand_id
1 'polypeptide(L)'
;MSSGVLILLVILFLCILVAAYLWGRLQGLKSTSVEGLPPNLLSIYQEIQALPAKVLASIQGSINPQKGKVAELLTYAELRHDYDTIIPLGQPFDFLGIKFDDKIDFIEVKSEGSRLSENEKAISHLICQGKVHFRLVVVKDGEAEEVVKGLD
;
A
#
# COMPACT_ATOMS: atom_id res chain seq x y z
N MET A 1 -52.17 -10.83 38.78
CA MET A 1 -51.44 -9.79 38.04
C MET A 1 -52.27 -9.40 36.83
N SER A 2 -52.61 -8.12 36.66
CA SER A 2 -53.37 -7.65 35.50
C SER A 2 -52.56 -7.89 34.22
N SER A 3 -53.21 -8.32 33.15
CA SER A 3 -52.59 -8.54 31.83
C SER A 3 -51.82 -7.31 31.34
N GLY A 4 -52.23 -6.10 31.75
CA GLY A 4 -51.50 -4.86 31.45
C GLY A 4 -50.12 -4.77 32.10
N VAL A 5 -49.94 -5.34 33.30
CA VAL A 5 -48.64 -5.36 33.99
C VAL A 5 -47.67 -6.32 33.29
N LEU A 6 -48.17 -7.44 32.78
CA LEU A 6 -47.36 -8.40 32.02
C LEU A 6 -46.85 -7.78 30.71
N ILE A 7 -47.72 -7.06 29.99
CA ILE A 7 -47.36 -6.37 28.74
C ILE A 7 -46.30 -5.30 28.99
N LEU A 8 -46.44 -4.52 30.06
CA LEU A 8 -45.46 -3.48 30.43
C LEU A 8 -44.07 -4.07 30.71
N LEU A 9 -44.01 -5.21 31.40
CA LEU A 9 -42.75 -5.90 31.70
C LEU A 9 -42.07 -6.45 30.45
N VAL A 10 -42.84 -6.97 29.50
CA VAL A 10 -42.31 -7.49 28.21
C VAL A 10 -41.73 -6.35 27.38
N ILE A 11 -42.42 -5.21 27.30
CA ILE A 11 -41.93 -4.02 26.58
C ILE A 11 -40.63 -3.50 27.21
N LEU A 12 -40.59 -3.40 28.54
CA LEU A 12 -39.40 -2.96 29.26
C LEU A 12 -38.20 -3.86 28.99
N PHE A 13 -38.40 -5.18 29.01
CA PHE A 13 -37.36 -6.15 28.72
C PHE A 13 -36.83 -6.02 27.28
N LEU A 14 -37.72 -5.82 26.30
CA LEU A 14 -37.34 -5.61 24.90
C LEU A 14 -36.52 -4.33 24.72
N CYS A 15 -36.90 -3.24 25.38
CA CYS A 15 -36.17 -1.97 25.35
C CYS A 15 -34.75 -2.12 25.93
N ILE A 16 -34.59 -2.91 27.01
CA ILE A 16 -33.27 -3.19 27.60
C ILE A 16 -32.39 -3.98 26.62
N LEU A 17 -32.95 -4.98 25.92
CA LEU A 17 -32.20 -5.75 24.91
C LEU A 17 -31.76 -4.88 23.73
N VAL A 18 -32.64 -3.99 23.25
CA VAL A 18 -32.30 -3.05 22.17
C VAL A 18 -31.23 -2.05 22.64
N ALA A 19 -31.35 -1.52 23.86
CA ALA A 19 -30.34 -0.63 24.43
C ALA A 19 -28.98 -1.35 24.57
N ALA A 20 -28.95 -2.58 25.07
CA ALA A 20 -27.75 -3.38 25.19
C ALA A 20 -27.12 -3.71 23.83
N TYR A 21 -27.94 -4.03 22.83
CA TYR A 21 -27.49 -4.28 21.45
C TYR A 21 -26.88 -3.01 20.82
N LEU A 22 -27.56 -1.86 20.94
CA LEU A 22 -27.06 -0.59 20.43
C LEU A 22 -25.80 -0.15 21.18
N TRP A 23 -25.73 -0.37 22.50
CA TRP A 23 -24.55 -0.11 23.30
C TRP A 23 -23.37 -1.01 22.92
N GLY A 24 -23.61 -2.28 22.63
CA GLY A 24 -22.62 -3.20 22.08
C GLY A 24 -22.13 -2.78 20.69
N ARG A 25 -23.03 -2.32 19.83
CA ARG A 25 -22.70 -1.79 18.50
C ARG A 25 -21.89 -0.49 18.57
N LEU A 26 -22.21 0.40 19.52
CA LEU A 26 -21.45 1.63 19.79
C LEU A 26 -20.07 1.32 20.38
N GLN A 27 -19.94 0.28 21.19
CA GLN A 27 -18.63 -0.16 21.71
C GLN A 27 -17.78 -0.91 20.67
N GLY A 28 -18.38 -1.49 19.63
CA GLY A 28 -17.66 -2.02 18.45
C GLY A 28 -16.96 -0.93 17.61
N LEU A 29 -17.21 0.34 17.92
CA LEU A 29 -16.51 1.51 17.37
C LEU A 29 -15.44 2.06 18.33
N LYS A 30 -15.08 1.33 19.40
CA LYS A 30 -13.89 1.66 20.20
C LYS A 30 -12.65 1.43 19.35
N SER A 31 -12.29 2.51 18.64
CA SER A 31 -10.95 3.00 18.39
C SER A 31 -9.90 2.00 18.85
N THR A 32 -9.43 1.18 17.91
CA THR A 32 -8.05 0.72 17.97
C THR A 32 -7.23 1.99 18.12
N SER A 33 -6.71 2.22 19.32
CA SER A 33 -5.75 3.27 19.58
C SER A 33 -4.63 3.07 18.57
N VAL A 34 -4.58 3.99 17.62
CA VAL A 34 -3.47 4.17 16.69
C VAL A 34 -2.33 4.76 17.53
N GLU A 35 -1.75 3.92 18.37
CA GLU A 35 -0.67 4.26 19.30
C GLU A 35 0.67 4.03 18.61
N GLY A 36 0.79 4.57 17.39
CA GLY A 36 1.95 4.35 16.53
C GLY A 36 1.88 4.91 15.11
N LEU A 37 0.87 5.70 14.74
CA LEU A 37 0.96 6.50 13.52
C LEU A 37 1.38 7.93 13.90
N PRO A 38 2.37 8.52 13.21
CA PRO A 38 2.81 9.88 13.50
C PRO A 38 1.64 10.86 13.31
N PRO A 39 1.56 11.92 14.13
CA PRO A 39 0.45 12.88 14.17
C PRO A 39 0.25 13.68 12.86
N ASN A 40 1.14 13.50 11.88
CA ASN A 40 1.22 14.27 10.64
C ASN A 40 0.76 13.50 9.39
N LEU A 41 -0.09 12.48 9.54
CA LEU A 41 -0.68 11.80 8.39
C LEU A 41 -1.51 12.76 7.52
N LEU A 42 -2.24 13.70 8.13
CA LEU A 42 -3.11 14.62 7.42
C LEU A 42 -2.35 15.64 6.55
N SER A 43 -1.18 16.09 7.01
CA SER A 43 -0.31 16.97 6.22
C SER A 43 0.36 16.22 5.06
N ILE A 44 0.73 14.95 5.26
CA ILE A 44 1.20 14.07 4.18
C ILE A 44 0.09 13.87 3.13
N TYR A 45 -1.17 13.65 3.56
CA TYR A 45 -2.34 13.59 2.68
C TYR A 45 -2.57 14.88 1.86
N GLN A 46 -2.20 16.04 2.39
CA GLN A 46 -2.32 17.31 1.69
C GLN A 46 -1.20 17.53 0.66
N GLU A 47 0.01 17.01 0.90
CA GLU A 47 1.11 16.97 -0.10
C GLU A 47 0.91 15.88 -1.18
N ILE A 48 0.05 14.89 -0.92
CA ILE A 48 -0.26 13.76 -1.83
C ILE A 48 -1.01 14.17 -3.12
N GLN A 49 -1.44 15.43 -3.28
CA GLN A 49 -2.05 15.91 -4.53
C GLN A 49 -1.13 15.85 -5.76
N ALA A 50 0.16 15.52 -5.59
CA ALA A 50 1.12 15.29 -6.68
C ALA A 50 1.48 13.79 -6.89
N LEU A 51 0.71 12.85 -6.34
CA LEU A 51 0.95 11.42 -6.60
C LEU A 51 0.33 10.96 -7.94
N PRO A 52 1.05 10.16 -8.75
CA PRO A 52 0.49 9.59 -9.97
C PRO A 52 -0.76 8.76 -9.67
N ALA A 53 -1.82 8.96 -10.45
CA ALA A 53 -3.11 8.28 -10.27
C ALA A 53 -3.00 6.73 -10.23
N LYS A 54 -1.94 6.16 -10.80
CA LYS A 54 -1.64 4.71 -10.76
C LYS A 54 -1.34 4.19 -9.35
N VAL A 55 -0.72 5.02 -8.49
CA VAL A 55 -0.47 4.70 -7.07
C VAL A 55 -1.79 4.70 -6.30
N LEU A 56 -2.63 5.72 -6.53
CA LEU A 56 -3.97 5.81 -5.93
C LEU A 56 -4.88 4.63 -6.35
N ALA A 57 -4.81 4.21 -7.62
CA ALA A 57 -5.54 3.07 -8.12
C ALA A 57 -5.10 1.74 -7.47
N SER A 58 -3.82 1.57 -7.14
CA SER A 58 -3.33 0.40 -6.40
C SER A 58 -3.89 0.31 -4.97
N ILE A 59 -4.33 1.44 -4.40
CA ILE A 59 -4.89 1.55 -3.05
C ILE A 59 -6.38 1.17 -3.04
N GLN A 60 -7.15 1.59 -4.06
CA GLN A 60 -8.60 1.33 -4.11
C GLN A 60 -8.97 -0.16 -4.28
N GLY A 61 -8.05 -1.00 -4.74
CA GLY A 61 -8.32 -2.43 -4.98
C GLY A 61 -8.25 -3.35 -3.76
N SER A 62 -7.72 -2.90 -2.61
CA SER A 62 -7.41 -3.78 -1.47
C SER A 62 -8.02 -3.28 -0.16
N ILE A 63 -9.20 -3.80 0.17
CA ILE A 63 -9.77 -3.69 1.51
C ILE A 63 -9.06 -4.76 2.37
N ASN A 64 -8.00 -4.31 3.09
CA ASN A 64 -7.10 -4.99 4.07
C ASN A 64 -5.72 -5.40 3.49
N PRO A 65 -4.54 -4.83 3.90
CA PRO A 65 -4.09 -4.55 5.29
C PRO A 65 -3.40 -3.16 5.53
N GLN A 66 -3.71 -2.49 6.64
CA GLN A 66 -3.41 -1.06 6.86
C GLN A 66 -1.97 -0.70 7.31
N LYS A 67 -1.06 -1.65 7.56
CA LYS A 67 0.32 -1.33 8.03
C LYS A 67 1.40 -1.41 6.94
N GLY A 68 1.37 -2.46 6.11
CA GLY A 68 2.34 -2.62 5.02
C GLY A 68 2.25 -1.50 3.99
N LYS A 69 1.01 -1.12 3.63
CA LYS A 69 0.77 -0.06 2.64
C LYS A 69 1.18 1.34 3.11
N VAL A 70 1.14 1.62 4.41
CA VAL A 70 1.61 2.90 4.98
C VAL A 70 3.13 2.97 4.95
N ALA A 71 3.82 1.85 5.24
CA ALA A 71 5.27 1.78 5.09
C ALA A 71 5.67 2.00 3.62
N GLU A 72 4.98 1.36 2.66
CA GLU A 72 5.22 1.61 1.22
C GLU A 72 5.03 3.07 0.82
N LEU A 73 4.00 3.76 1.36
CA LEU A 73 3.73 5.16 1.05
C LEU A 73 4.74 6.13 1.67
N LEU A 74 5.15 5.87 2.92
CA LEU A 74 6.17 6.67 3.58
C LEU A 74 7.51 6.51 2.87
N THR A 75 7.89 5.28 2.54
CA THR A 75 9.10 5.00 1.77
C THR A 75 9.04 5.68 0.41
N TYR A 76 7.91 5.64 -0.30
CA TYR A 76 7.77 6.37 -1.57
C TYR A 76 7.98 7.90 -1.41
N ALA A 77 7.45 8.49 -0.33
CA ALA A 77 7.63 9.92 -0.05
C ALA A 77 9.08 10.27 0.29
N GLU A 78 9.76 9.45 1.10
CA GLU A 78 11.17 9.63 1.44
C GLU A 78 12.07 9.47 0.20
N LEU A 79 11.84 8.45 -0.61
CA LEU A 79 12.62 8.17 -1.81
C LEU A 79 12.55 9.29 -2.85
N ARG A 80 11.48 10.09 -2.89
CA ARG A 80 11.41 11.25 -3.80
C ARG A 80 12.50 12.30 -3.55
N HIS A 81 13.11 12.32 -2.37
CA HIS A 81 14.24 13.22 -2.09
C HIS A 81 15.56 12.69 -2.64
N ASP A 82 15.70 11.36 -2.75
CA ASP A 82 16.96 10.71 -3.11
C ASP A 82 17.11 10.46 -4.62
N TYR A 83 16.02 10.52 -5.38
CA TYR A 83 15.98 10.20 -6.81
C TYR A 83 15.21 11.26 -7.59
N ASP A 84 15.67 11.53 -8.81
CA ASP A 84 14.98 12.43 -9.74
C ASP A 84 13.66 11.82 -10.23
N THR A 85 13.58 10.49 -10.29
CA THR A 85 12.37 9.77 -10.71
C THR A 85 12.19 8.49 -9.91
N ILE A 86 10.97 8.26 -9.40
CA ILE A 86 10.55 7.01 -8.77
C ILE A 86 9.38 6.41 -9.56
N ILE A 87 9.54 5.17 -10.03
CA ILE A 87 8.53 4.44 -10.80
C ILE A 87 8.03 3.24 -9.97
N PRO A 88 6.72 3.17 -9.64
CA PRO A 88 6.16 1.97 -9.01
C PRO A 88 6.07 0.80 -10.01
N LEU A 89 6.60 -0.36 -9.61
CA LEU A 89 6.68 -1.59 -10.41
C LEU A 89 5.74 -2.69 -9.89
N GLY A 90 5.83 -3.03 -8.60
CA GLY A 90 5.04 -4.10 -7.96
C GLY A 90 5.88 -5.27 -7.46
N GLN A 91 5.79 -6.44 -8.10
CA GLN A 91 6.61 -7.61 -7.76
C GLN A 91 7.51 -7.94 -8.96
N PRO A 92 8.77 -8.34 -8.75
CA PRO A 92 9.44 -8.68 -7.48
C PRO A 92 10.11 -7.49 -6.76
N PHE A 93 9.98 -6.28 -7.28
CA PHE A 93 10.43 -5.05 -6.62
C PHE A 93 9.31 -4.02 -6.64
N ASP A 94 9.09 -3.34 -5.51
CA ASP A 94 8.06 -2.32 -5.39
C ASP A 94 8.31 -1.10 -6.28
N PHE A 95 9.57 -0.63 -6.36
CA PHE A 95 9.92 0.60 -7.08
C PHE A 95 11.21 0.48 -7.90
N LEU A 96 11.31 1.34 -8.92
CA LEU A 96 12.54 1.68 -9.62
C LEU A 96 12.89 3.14 -9.33
N GLY A 97 14.03 3.39 -8.69
CA GLY A 97 14.58 4.71 -8.49
C GLY A 97 15.59 5.05 -9.56
N ILE A 98 15.49 6.25 -10.14
CA ILE A 98 16.42 6.77 -11.15
C ILE A 98 16.94 8.11 -10.67
N LYS A 99 18.26 8.19 -10.53
CA LYS A 99 18.99 9.44 -10.33
C LYS A 99 19.90 9.62 -11.53
N PHE A 100 19.60 10.63 -12.34
CA PHE A 100 20.32 10.86 -13.60
C PHE A 100 21.81 11.09 -13.31
N ASP A 101 22.65 10.55 -14.19
CA ASP A 101 24.13 10.61 -14.10
C ASP A 101 24.76 9.94 -12.86
N ASP A 102 23.99 9.21 -12.04
CA ASP A 102 24.47 8.49 -10.86
C ASP A 102 24.10 7.01 -10.93
N LYS A 103 22.82 6.67 -10.80
CA LYS A 103 22.39 5.29 -10.60
C LYS A 103 20.92 5.02 -10.93
N ILE A 104 20.65 3.74 -11.17
CA ILE A 104 19.31 3.15 -11.21
C ILE A 104 19.25 2.07 -10.14
N ASP A 105 18.32 2.20 -9.19
CA ASP A 105 18.14 1.27 -8.09
C ASP A 105 16.79 0.55 -8.21
N PHE A 106 16.82 -0.78 -8.07
CA PHE A 106 15.62 -1.59 -7.85
C PHE A 106 15.36 -1.69 -6.36
N ILE A 107 14.18 -1.25 -5.91
CA ILE A 107 13.90 -1.03 -4.49
C ILE A 107 12.73 -1.92 -4.08
N GLU A 108 12.99 -2.80 -3.12
CA GLU A 108 11.97 -3.60 -2.43
C GLU A 108 11.78 -3.06 -1.01
N VAL A 109 10.53 -2.82 -0.61
CA VAL A 109 10.18 -2.30 0.71
C VAL A 109 9.62 -3.43 1.56
N LYS A 110 10.32 -3.75 2.64
CA LYS A 110 9.87 -4.73 3.63
C LYS A 110 9.55 -4.03 4.95
N SER A 111 8.47 -4.44 5.61
CA SER A 111 8.24 -4.07 7.01
C SER A 111 9.26 -4.75 7.92
N GLU A 112 9.42 -4.22 9.13
CA GLU A 112 10.26 -4.85 10.16
C GLU A 112 9.91 -6.34 10.36
N GLY A 113 10.94 -7.19 10.41
CA GLY A 113 10.80 -8.64 10.54
C GLY A 113 10.45 -9.39 9.24
N SER A 114 10.12 -8.69 8.16
CA SER A 114 9.88 -9.31 6.86
C SER A 114 11.20 -9.61 6.14
N ARG A 115 11.25 -10.73 5.41
CA ARG A 115 12.42 -11.20 4.67
C ARG A 115 12.14 -11.21 3.18
N LEU A 116 13.21 -11.12 2.38
CA LEU A 116 13.10 -11.30 0.94
C LEU A 116 12.59 -12.72 0.63
N SER A 117 11.66 -12.82 -0.33
CA SER A 117 11.26 -14.09 -0.93
C SER A 117 12.43 -14.72 -1.70
N GLU A 118 12.37 -16.03 -1.96
CA GLU A 118 13.43 -16.70 -2.73
C GLU A 118 13.58 -16.12 -4.15
N ASN A 119 12.47 -15.68 -4.76
CA ASN A 119 12.48 -15.01 -6.06
C ASN A 119 13.15 -13.62 -5.98
N GLU A 120 12.78 -12.81 -4.98
CA GLU A 120 13.42 -11.51 -4.72
C GLU A 120 14.93 -11.66 -4.51
N LYS A 121 15.35 -12.66 -3.71
CA LYS A 121 16.77 -12.96 -3.49
C LYS A 121 17.49 -13.30 -4.79
N ALA A 122 16.94 -14.23 -5.58
CA ALA A 122 17.55 -14.67 -6.82
C ALA A 122 17.78 -13.49 -7.78
N ILE A 123 16.80 -12.59 -7.90
CA ILE A 123 16.89 -11.44 -8.79
C ILE A 123 17.82 -10.36 -8.23
N SER A 124 17.78 -10.10 -6.91
CA SER A 124 18.73 -9.20 -6.26
C SER A 124 20.18 -9.63 -6.51
N HIS A 125 20.44 -10.94 -6.55
CA HIS A 125 21.76 -11.47 -6.85
C HIS A 125 22.20 -11.16 -8.29
N LEU A 126 21.30 -11.24 -9.27
CA LEU A 126 21.59 -10.86 -10.66
C LEU A 126 21.93 -9.37 -10.76
N ILE A 127 21.19 -8.52 -10.04
CA ILE A 127 21.43 -7.07 -9.99
C ILE A 127 22.79 -6.77 -9.37
N CYS A 128 23.12 -7.35 -8.22
CA CYS A 128 24.41 -7.19 -7.56
C CYS A 128 25.60 -7.68 -8.41
N GLN A 129 25.36 -8.62 -9.33
CA GLN A 129 26.36 -9.09 -10.29
C GLN A 129 26.47 -8.19 -11.54
N GLY A 130 25.71 -7.11 -11.64
CA GLY A 130 25.67 -6.24 -12.82
C GLY A 130 25.00 -6.89 -14.03
N LYS A 131 24.23 -7.97 -13.85
CA LYS A 131 23.50 -8.66 -14.93
C LYS A 131 22.17 -7.98 -15.26
N VAL A 132 22.20 -6.66 -15.35
CA VAL A 132 21.07 -5.81 -15.71
C VAL A 132 21.32 -5.28 -17.12
N HIS A 133 20.37 -5.51 -18.03
CA HIS A 133 20.52 -5.16 -19.43
C HIS A 133 19.34 -4.29 -19.87
N PHE A 134 19.65 -3.21 -20.60
CA PHE A 134 18.65 -2.45 -21.32
C PHE A 134 18.37 -3.13 -22.67
N ARG A 135 17.09 -3.38 -22.97
CA ARG A 135 16.65 -3.95 -24.24
C ARG A 135 15.51 -3.12 -24.81
N LEU A 136 15.69 -2.62 -26.03
CA LEU A 136 14.65 -1.98 -26.82
C LEU A 136 14.01 -3.02 -27.75
N VAL A 137 12.71 -3.25 -27.58
CA VAL A 137 11.92 -4.12 -28.47
C VAL A 137 10.92 -3.23 -29.18
N VAL A 138 10.94 -3.23 -30.52
CA VAL A 138 10.00 -2.46 -31.34
C VAL A 138 9.05 -3.44 -32.00
N VAL A 139 7.75 -3.23 -31.82
CA VAL A 139 6.73 -4.08 -32.46
C VAL A 139 6.26 -3.38 -33.73
N LYS A 140 6.35 -4.07 -34.87
CA LYS A 140 5.79 -3.63 -36.16
C LYS A 140 4.94 -4.73 -36.75
N ASP A 141 3.75 -4.37 -37.23
CA ASP A 141 2.83 -5.30 -37.92
C ASP A 141 2.54 -6.61 -37.17
N GLY A 142 2.57 -6.57 -35.83
CA GLY A 142 2.33 -7.74 -34.97
C GLY A 142 3.55 -8.63 -34.72
N GLU A 143 4.70 -8.31 -35.32
CA GLU A 143 5.97 -9.00 -35.07
C GLU A 143 6.88 -8.14 -34.19
N ALA A 144 7.49 -8.77 -33.18
CA ALA A 144 8.45 -8.11 -32.31
C ALA A 144 9.84 -8.18 -32.95
N GLU A 145 10.36 -7.05 -33.40
CA GLU A 145 11.74 -6.92 -33.89
C GLU A 145 12.61 -6.40 -32.74
N GLU A 146 13.65 -7.16 -32.36
CA GLU A 146 14.63 -6.67 -31.38
C GLU A 146 15.54 -5.66 -32.06
N VAL A 147 15.40 -4.40 -31.68
CA VAL A 147 16.25 -3.33 -32.19
C VAL A 147 17.32 -3.09 -31.14
N VAL A 148 18.42 -3.85 -31.22
CA VAL A 148 19.64 -3.49 -30.51
C VAL A 148 20.30 -2.36 -31.31
N LYS A 149 19.82 -1.13 -31.10
CA LYS A 149 20.54 0.05 -31.56
C LYS A 149 21.43 0.57 -30.44
N GLY A 150 22.70 0.76 -30.78
CA GLY A 150 23.64 1.52 -29.97
C GLY A 150 23.01 2.84 -29.55
N LEU A 151 23.24 3.18 -28.29
CA LEU A 151 22.97 4.48 -27.71
C LEU A 151 23.85 5.49 -28.44
N ASP A 152 23.35 6.03 -29.55
CA ASP A 152 23.91 7.20 -30.24
C ASP A 152 23.39 8.49 -29.58
#